data_AF-G9KS76-F1
#
_entry.id   AF-G9KS76-F1
#
_cell.length_a   1.000
_cell.length_b   1.000
_cell.length_c   1.000
_cell.angle_alpha   90.00
_cell.angle_beta   90.00
_cell.angle_gamma   90.00
#
_symmetry.space_group_name_H-M   'P 1'
#
loop_
_entity.id
_entity.type
_entity.pdbx_description
1 polymer ?
#
loop_
_entity_poly.entity_id
_entity_poly.type
_entity_poly.pdbx_seq_one_letter_code
_entity_poly.pdbx_strand_id
1 'polypeptide(L)'
;SSSGSDDYAYTQALLLHQRARMERLAKQLKLEKEELERLKAEVNGMEHDLMQRRLRRVSCTTAIPTPEEMTRLRSMNRQLQINVDCTLKEVDLLQSRGNFDPKAMNNFYDNIEPGPVVPPKPSKKDSSDPCTIERKARRISVTSKVQADVHDTQAAAAEEHLTGSKQSPRTQPRDEDYEGAPWNCDSCTFLNHPALNRCEQCEMPRYT
;
A
#
# COMPACT_ATOMS: atom_id res chain seq x y z
N SER A 1 -34.26 83.03 -44.57
CA SER A 1 -34.38 82.04 -43.47
C SER A 1 -33.33 80.97 -43.69
N SER A 2 -32.40 80.76 -42.75
CA SER A 2 -31.41 79.66 -42.80
C SER A 2 -31.34 78.93 -41.47
N SER A 3 -30.96 79.62 -40.38
CA SER A 3 -30.67 79.05 -39.04
C SER A 3 -31.46 77.80 -38.66
N GLY A 4 -32.80 77.83 -38.70
CA GLY A 4 -33.63 76.68 -38.30
C GLY A 4 -33.46 75.40 -39.15
N SER A 5 -32.91 75.50 -40.36
CA SER A 5 -32.44 74.35 -41.16
C SER A 5 -31.14 73.78 -40.58
N ASP A 6 -30.21 74.67 -40.26
CA ASP A 6 -28.85 74.36 -39.84
C ASP A 6 -28.85 73.79 -38.40
N ASP A 7 -29.68 74.36 -37.51
CA ASP A 7 -29.96 73.89 -36.15
C ASP A 7 -30.61 72.47 -36.15
N TYR A 8 -31.52 72.20 -37.10
CA TYR A 8 -32.13 70.89 -37.28
C TYR A 8 -31.12 69.85 -37.79
N ALA A 9 -30.31 70.21 -38.79
CA ALA A 9 -29.25 69.35 -39.32
C ALA A 9 -28.20 68.99 -38.26
N TYR A 10 -27.78 69.96 -37.45
CA TYR A 10 -26.88 69.74 -36.30
C TYR A 10 -27.49 68.75 -35.29
N THR A 11 -28.75 68.98 -34.89
CA THR A 11 -29.47 68.11 -33.94
C THR A 11 -29.59 66.67 -34.48
N GLN A 12 -29.91 66.52 -35.77
CA GLN A 12 -30.01 65.21 -36.41
C GLN A 12 -28.65 64.49 -36.48
N ALA A 13 -27.56 65.20 -36.77
CA ALA A 13 -26.21 64.64 -36.78
C ALA A 13 -25.76 64.19 -35.38
N LEU A 14 -26.05 64.98 -34.34
CA LEU A 14 -25.74 64.64 -32.95
C LEU A 14 -26.45 63.35 -32.51
N LEU A 15 -27.75 63.22 -32.80
CA LEU A 15 -28.53 62.02 -32.47
C LEU A 15 -28.03 60.77 -33.22
N LEU A 16 -27.62 60.91 -34.49
CA LEU A 16 -27.01 59.81 -35.25
C LEU A 16 -25.65 59.39 -34.65
N HIS A 17 -24.80 60.34 -34.27
CA HIS A 17 -23.52 60.04 -33.61
C HIS A 17 -23.74 59.34 -32.26
N GLN A 18 -24.67 59.83 -31.44
CA GLN A 18 -24.99 59.23 -30.14
C GLN A 18 -25.52 57.79 -30.31
N ARG A 19 -26.42 57.55 -31.27
CA ARG A 19 -26.90 56.20 -31.60
C ARG A 19 -25.74 55.27 -32.03
N ALA A 20 -24.92 55.69 -32.99
CA ALA A 20 -23.77 54.92 -33.46
C ALA A 20 -22.67 54.71 -32.40
N ARG A 21 -22.64 55.53 -31.34
CA ARG A 21 -21.81 55.29 -30.15
C ARG A 21 -22.45 54.24 -29.23
N MET A 22 -23.75 54.33 -28.95
CA MET A 22 -24.47 53.33 -28.14
C MET A 22 -24.46 51.94 -28.79
N GLU A 23 -24.68 51.84 -30.10
CA GLU A 23 -24.65 50.57 -30.84
C GLU A 23 -23.27 49.90 -30.78
N ARG A 24 -22.17 50.67 -30.91
CA ARG A 24 -20.80 50.15 -30.75
C ARG A 24 -20.52 49.68 -29.32
N LEU A 25 -20.94 50.44 -28.31
CA LEU A 25 -20.78 50.06 -26.91
C LEU A 25 -21.60 48.81 -26.56
N ALA A 26 -22.83 48.70 -27.06
CA ALA A 26 -23.67 47.52 -26.90
C ALA A 26 -23.07 46.28 -27.59
N LYS A 27 -22.48 46.45 -28.79
CA LYS A 27 -21.77 45.37 -29.49
C LYS A 27 -20.53 44.91 -28.71
N GLN A 28 -19.71 45.84 -28.19
CA GLN A 28 -18.55 45.48 -27.38
C GLN A 28 -19.00 44.75 -26.11
N LEU A 29 -19.95 45.31 -25.35
CA LEU A 29 -20.49 44.70 -24.13
C LEU A 29 -21.07 43.30 -24.36
N LYS A 30 -21.60 43.02 -25.57
CA LYS A 30 -22.01 41.66 -25.95
C LYS A 30 -20.79 40.73 -26.10
N LEU A 31 -19.77 41.14 -26.86
CA LEU A 31 -18.56 40.34 -27.08
C LEU A 31 -17.79 40.05 -25.77
N GLU A 32 -17.63 41.06 -24.91
CA GLU A 32 -16.99 40.88 -23.58
C GLU A 32 -17.76 39.87 -22.71
N LYS A 33 -19.10 39.83 -22.81
CA LYS A 33 -19.92 38.84 -22.11
C LYS A 33 -19.79 37.44 -22.70
N GLU A 34 -19.77 37.32 -24.02
CA GLU A 34 -19.59 36.03 -24.70
C GLU A 34 -18.21 35.43 -24.38
N GLU A 35 -17.16 36.25 -24.33
CA GLU A 35 -15.81 35.83 -23.90
C GLU A 35 -15.73 35.52 -22.40
N LEU A 36 -16.43 36.28 -21.54
CA LEU A 36 -16.51 35.99 -20.10
C LEU A 36 -17.19 34.64 -19.82
N GLU A 37 -18.29 34.31 -20.50
CA GLU A 37 -18.91 32.98 -20.35
C GLU A 37 -18.03 31.87 -20.95
N ARG A 38 -17.28 32.14 -22.02
CA ARG A 38 -16.27 31.20 -22.56
C ARG A 38 -15.19 30.88 -21.52
N LEU A 39 -14.61 31.91 -20.89
CA LEU A 39 -13.57 31.78 -19.87
C LEU A 39 -14.10 31.09 -18.61
N LYS A 40 -15.32 31.38 -18.17
CA LYS A 40 -15.98 30.65 -17.06
C LYS A 40 -16.14 29.16 -17.38
N ALA A 41 -16.56 28.81 -18.60
CA ALA A 41 -16.70 27.42 -19.01
C ALA A 41 -15.34 26.69 -19.05
N GLU A 42 -14.28 27.38 -19.48
CA GLU A 42 -12.91 26.87 -19.47
C GLU A 42 -12.38 26.62 -18.05
N VAL A 43 -12.54 27.59 -17.14
CA VAL A 43 -12.15 27.46 -15.72
C VAL A 43 -12.94 26.35 -15.03
N ASN A 44 -14.27 26.33 -15.14
CA ASN A 44 -15.12 25.28 -14.57
C ASN A 44 -14.77 23.89 -15.13
N GLY A 45 -14.37 23.82 -16.40
CA GLY A 45 -13.82 22.60 -17.02
C GLY A 45 -12.53 22.15 -16.33
N MET A 46 -11.55 23.04 -16.15
CA MET A 46 -10.29 22.74 -15.46
C MET A 46 -10.48 22.37 -13.98
N GLU A 47 -11.39 23.05 -13.28
CA GLU A 47 -11.74 22.74 -11.87
C GLU A 47 -12.39 21.36 -11.75
N HIS A 48 -13.34 21.03 -12.64
CA HIS A 48 -13.93 19.69 -12.70
C HIS A 48 -12.88 18.62 -13.02
N ASP A 49 -11.96 18.88 -13.95
CA ASP A 49 -10.88 17.96 -14.30
C ASP A 49 -9.92 17.72 -13.12
N LEU A 50 -9.54 18.78 -12.39
CA LEU A 50 -8.70 18.69 -11.19
C LEU A 50 -9.43 17.94 -10.08
N MET A 51 -10.73 18.21 -9.86
CA MET A 51 -11.56 17.50 -8.90
C MET A 51 -11.71 16.02 -9.26
N GLN A 52 -11.88 15.69 -10.55
CA GLN A 52 -11.97 14.30 -11.02
C GLN A 52 -10.62 13.57 -10.91
N ARG A 53 -9.48 14.24 -11.15
CA ARG A 53 -8.14 13.68 -10.88
C ARG A 53 -7.90 13.46 -9.39
N ARG A 54 -8.36 14.39 -8.55
CA ARG A 54 -8.32 14.25 -7.08
C ARG A 54 -9.17 13.07 -6.61
N LEU A 55 -10.41 12.96 -7.08
CA LEU A 55 -11.28 11.83 -6.76
C LEU A 55 -10.71 10.51 -7.29
N ARG A 56 -10.17 10.47 -8.51
CA ARG A 56 -9.48 9.28 -9.04
C ARG A 56 -8.34 8.84 -8.14
N ARG A 57 -7.46 9.75 -7.67
CA ARG A 57 -6.42 9.45 -6.67
C ARG A 57 -6.98 8.86 -5.37
N VAL A 58 -8.05 9.44 -4.84
CA VAL A 58 -8.68 9.01 -3.57
C VAL A 58 -9.48 7.71 -3.73
N SER A 59 -9.96 7.40 -4.94
CA SER A 59 -10.60 6.12 -5.28
C SER A 59 -9.60 5.04 -5.70
N CYS A 60 -8.39 5.39 -6.16
CA CYS A 60 -7.26 4.48 -6.32
C CYS A 60 -6.31 4.49 -5.12
N THR A 61 -6.88 4.29 -3.92
CA THR A 61 -6.16 3.90 -2.70
C THR A 61 -5.52 2.49 -2.77
N THR A 62 -5.16 2.04 -3.98
CA THR A 62 -4.51 0.76 -4.29
C THR A 62 -3.05 0.68 -3.83
N ALA A 63 -2.51 1.76 -3.24
CA ALA A 63 -1.08 1.93 -2.95
C ALA A 63 -0.73 2.10 -1.45
N ILE A 64 -1.71 2.09 -0.54
CA ILE A 64 -1.46 2.00 0.90
C ILE A 64 -2.24 0.79 1.45
N PRO A 65 -1.59 -0.39 1.54
CA PRO A 65 -2.17 -1.54 2.24
C PRO A 65 -2.52 -1.17 3.68
N THR A 66 -3.63 -1.69 4.22
CA THR A 66 -3.97 -1.42 5.63
C THR A 66 -2.87 -1.94 6.55
N PRO A 67 -2.73 -1.41 7.79
CA PRO A 67 -1.77 -1.94 8.75
C PRO A 67 -1.95 -3.45 9.01
N GLU A 68 -3.18 -3.97 8.97
CA GLU A 68 -3.41 -5.42 9.07
C GLU A 68 -2.93 -6.16 7.82
N GLU A 69 -3.19 -5.65 6.62
CA GLU A 69 -2.73 -6.28 5.37
C GLU A 69 -1.20 -6.26 5.26
N MET A 70 -0.55 -5.14 5.61
CA MET A 70 0.91 -5.07 5.66
C MET A 70 1.47 -6.11 6.65
N THR A 71 0.83 -6.29 7.80
CA THR A 71 1.20 -7.30 8.81
C THR A 71 0.99 -8.72 8.28
N ARG A 72 -0.14 -8.99 7.60
CA ARG A 72 -0.45 -10.26 6.92
C ARG A 72 0.60 -10.61 5.87
N LEU A 73 0.98 -9.65 5.02
CA LEU A 73 1.98 -9.82 3.97
C LEU A 73 3.39 -10.05 4.52
N ARG A 74 3.76 -9.39 5.64
CA ARG A 74 5.03 -9.65 6.35
C ARG A 74 5.06 -11.05 6.96
N SER A 75 3.96 -11.49 7.59
CA SER A 75 3.83 -12.84 8.15
C SER A 75 3.92 -13.91 7.05
N MET A 76 3.21 -13.73 5.93
CA MET A 76 3.25 -14.65 4.80
C MET A 76 4.63 -14.72 4.14
N ASN A 77 5.34 -13.60 3.99
CA ASN A 77 6.74 -13.59 3.53
C ASN A 77 7.66 -14.37 4.49
N ARG A 78 7.50 -14.20 5.81
CA ARG A 78 8.30 -14.94 6.79
C ARG A 78 8.03 -16.44 6.73
N GLN A 79 6.79 -16.86 6.51
CA GLN A 79 6.46 -18.27 6.32
C GLN A 79 7.06 -18.83 5.01
N LEU A 80 7.01 -18.06 3.91
CA LEU A 80 7.63 -18.46 2.64
C LEU A 80 9.16 -18.60 2.76
N GLN A 81 9.83 -17.69 3.48
CA GLN A 81 11.26 -17.79 3.80
C GLN A 81 11.58 -19.08 4.58
N ILE A 82 10.81 -19.38 5.64
CA ILE A 82 10.96 -20.62 6.42
C ILE A 82 10.76 -21.86 5.52
N ASN A 83 9.77 -21.83 4.62
CA ASN A 83 9.52 -22.93 3.69
C ASN A 83 10.71 -23.14 2.73
N VAL A 84 11.28 -22.06 2.18
CA VAL A 84 12.48 -22.11 1.31
C VAL A 84 13.69 -22.63 2.07
N ASP A 85 13.93 -22.17 3.31
CA ASP A 85 15.02 -22.67 4.16
C ASP A 85 14.88 -24.17 4.47
N CYS A 86 13.65 -24.67 4.57
CA CYS A 86 13.37 -26.09 4.80
C CYS A 86 13.56 -26.93 3.52
N THR A 87 13.03 -26.51 2.38
CA THR A 87 13.20 -27.26 1.12
C THR A 87 14.63 -27.21 0.61
N LEU A 88 15.37 -26.12 0.84
CA LEU A 88 16.79 -26.05 0.52
C LEU A 88 17.59 -27.08 1.32
N LYS A 89 17.34 -27.22 2.63
CA LYS A 89 17.98 -28.26 3.46
C LYS A 89 17.58 -29.68 3.05
N GLU A 90 16.36 -29.89 2.60
CA GLU A 90 15.94 -31.19 2.03
C GLU A 90 16.71 -31.50 0.74
N VAL A 91 16.84 -30.52 -0.16
CA VAL A 91 17.65 -30.64 -1.38
C VAL A 91 19.13 -30.88 -1.05
N ASP A 92 19.72 -30.15 -0.09
CA ASP A 92 21.10 -30.35 0.35
C ASP A 92 21.32 -31.77 0.91
N LEU A 93 20.39 -32.28 1.73
CA LEU A 93 20.46 -33.64 2.28
C LEU A 93 20.30 -34.73 1.21
N LEU A 94 19.57 -34.46 0.13
CA LEU A 94 19.44 -35.37 -1.02
C LEU A 94 20.67 -35.32 -1.93
N GLN A 95 21.25 -34.13 -2.15
CA GLN A 95 22.48 -33.95 -2.95
C GLN A 95 23.72 -34.50 -2.21
N SER A 96 23.84 -34.25 -0.90
CA SER A 96 24.97 -34.73 -0.08
C SER A 96 24.96 -36.24 0.15
N ARG A 97 23.83 -36.92 -0.11
CA ARG A 97 23.76 -38.39 -0.19
C ARG A 97 24.38 -38.97 -1.47
N GLY A 98 24.74 -38.12 -2.43
CA GLY A 98 25.29 -38.53 -3.73
C GLY A 98 24.22 -39.15 -4.64
N ASN A 99 24.67 -39.69 -5.78
CA ASN A 99 23.79 -40.27 -6.79
C ASN A 99 23.14 -41.57 -6.27
N PHE A 100 21.95 -41.44 -5.70
CA PHE A 100 21.19 -42.52 -5.07
C PHE A 100 20.62 -43.49 -6.12
N ASP A 101 21.41 -44.47 -6.55
CA ASP A 101 20.96 -45.54 -7.45
C ASP A 101 20.20 -46.63 -6.68
N PRO A 102 18.89 -46.83 -6.94
CA PRO A 102 18.11 -47.90 -6.30
C PRO A 102 18.57 -49.30 -6.69
N LYS A 103 19.32 -49.47 -7.80
CA LYS A 103 19.86 -50.79 -8.20
C LYS A 103 21.08 -51.18 -7.36
N ALA A 104 21.93 -50.23 -6.97
CA ALA A 104 23.06 -50.47 -6.06
C ALA A 104 22.63 -51.07 -4.71
N MET A 105 21.46 -50.70 -4.18
CA MET A 105 20.92 -51.28 -2.93
C MET A 105 20.62 -52.79 -3.01
N ASN A 106 20.30 -53.32 -4.20
CA ASN A 106 20.04 -54.76 -4.36
C ASN A 106 21.35 -55.56 -4.39
N ASN A 107 22.33 -55.08 -5.16
CA ASN A 107 23.67 -55.68 -5.31
C ASN A 107 24.41 -55.87 -3.97
N PHE A 108 24.09 -55.09 -2.94
CA PHE A 108 24.64 -55.23 -1.60
C PHE A 108 24.25 -56.56 -0.91
N TYR A 109 23.04 -57.07 -1.18
CA TYR A 109 22.56 -58.32 -0.59
C TYR A 109 22.91 -59.57 -1.43
N ASP A 110 23.13 -59.41 -2.73
CA ASP A 110 23.41 -60.51 -3.67
C ASP A 110 24.73 -61.27 -3.39
N ASN A 111 25.62 -60.69 -2.57
CA ASN A 111 26.95 -61.24 -2.24
C ASN A 111 27.12 -61.58 -0.75
N ILE A 112 26.06 -61.49 0.06
CA ILE A 112 26.11 -61.89 1.48
C ILE A 112 25.85 -63.39 1.55
N GLU A 113 26.82 -64.17 2.03
CA GLU A 113 26.66 -65.61 2.23
C GLU A 113 25.42 -65.90 3.09
N PRO A 114 24.49 -66.77 2.65
CA PRO A 114 23.37 -67.19 3.48
C PRO A 114 23.88 -67.86 4.76
N GLY A 115 23.71 -67.18 5.89
CA GLY A 115 24.09 -67.68 7.21
C GLY A 115 23.46 -69.05 7.52
N PRO A 116 24.08 -69.85 8.40
CA PRO A 116 23.81 -71.28 8.54
C PRO A 116 22.32 -71.60 8.67
N VAL A 117 21.85 -72.49 7.78
CA VAL A 117 20.43 -72.79 7.57
C VAL A 117 19.76 -73.22 8.87
N VAL A 118 18.81 -72.40 9.32
CA VAL A 118 17.94 -72.74 10.46
C VAL A 118 17.02 -73.90 10.06
N PRO A 119 16.86 -74.96 10.88
CA PRO A 119 16.03 -76.10 10.53
C PRO A 119 14.58 -75.74 10.16
N PRO A 120 13.94 -76.45 9.21
CA PRO A 120 12.59 -76.12 8.76
C PRO A 120 11.57 -76.20 9.90
N LYS A 121 10.88 -75.09 10.19
CA LYS A 121 9.71 -75.14 11.07
C LYS A 121 8.56 -75.85 10.34
N PRO A 122 7.85 -76.80 10.99
CA PRO A 122 6.78 -77.55 10.33
C PRO A 122 5.61 -76.63 9.97
N SER A 123 5.20 -76.68 8.71
CA SER A 123 4.11 -75.89 8.16
C SER A 123 2.77 -76.17 8.85
N LYS A 124 2.04 -75.13 9.23
CA LYS A 124 0.58 -75.18 9.28
C LYS A 124 0.01 -74.17 8.30
N LYS A 125 -0.79 -74.69 7.37
CA LYS A 125 -1.50 -73.96 6.33
C LYS A 125 -2.96 -73.83 6.78
N ASP A 126 -3.34 -72.61 7.16
CA ASP A 126 -4.72 -72.11 7.13
C ASP A 126 -4.60 -70.59 6.97
N SER A 127 -5.20 -69.90 5.98
CA SER A 127 -6.60 -69.82 5.52
C SER A 127 -7.20 -68.48 5.97
N SER A 128 -7.34 -67.55 5.01
CA SER A 128 -8.11 -66.28 5.05
C SER A 128 -7.87 -65.24 6.17
N ASP A 129 -7.46 -64.05 5.75
CA ASP A 129 -7.69 -62.71 6.34
C ASP A 129 -7.30 -62.37 7.79
N PRO A 130 -6.67 -61.19 7.97
CA PRO A 130 -6.85 -60.37 9.16
C PRO A 130 -7.46 -59.00 8.82
N CYS A 131 -8.61 -58.72 9.45
CA CYS A 131 -9.27 -57.42 9.50
C CYS A 131 -8.36 -56.31 10.10
N THR A 132 -8.74 -55.05 9.89
CA THR A 132 -8.02 -53.85 10.36
C THR A 132 -7.73 -53.86 11.86
N ILE A 133 -6.48 -53.60 12.24
CA ILE A 133 -6.07 -53.32 13.63
C ILE A 133 -5.45 -51.93 13.71
N GLU A 134 -6.07 -51.04 14.49
CA GLU A 134 -5.64 -49.67 14.67
C GLU A 134 -4.27 -49.55 15.39
N ARG A 135 -3.32 -48.82 14.79
CA ARG A 135 -2.17 -48.31 15.56
C ARG A 135 -2.57 -47.01 16.28
N LYS A 136 -3.21 -47.18 17.43
CA LYS A 136 -3.73 -46.10 18.28
C LYS A 136 -2.62 -45.15 18.75
N ALA A 137 -2.51 -43.98 18.12
CA ALA A 137 -1.48 -42.99 18.45
C ALA A 137 -1.66 -42.42 19.86
N ARG A 138 -0.56 -42.32 20.62
CA ARG A 138 -0.56 -41.65 21.93
C ARG A 138 -0.61 -40.12 21.72
N ARG A 139 -1.78 -39.53 21.97
CA ARG A 139 -1.97 -38.07 22.00
C ARG A 139 -1.24 -37.49 23.22
N ILE A 140 -0.21 -36.68 22.99
CA ILE A 140 0.52 -35.98 24.06
C ILE A 140 -0.29 -34.75 24.47
N SER A 141 -0.76 -34.71 25.72
CA SER A 141 -1.51 -33.57 26.29
C SER A 141 -0.61 -32.75 27.21
N VAL A 142 -0.22 -31.55 26.77
CA VAL A 142 0.54 -30.60 27.59
C VAL A 142 -0.43 -29.63 28.26
N THR A 143 -0.71 -29.84 29.55
CA THR A 143 -1.50 -28.93 30.38
C THR A 143 -0.82 -28.76 31.75
N SER A 144 0.10 -27.82 31.86
CA SER A 144 0.72 -27.47 33.13
C SER A 144 -0.24 -26.64 33.98
N LYS A 145 -0.72 -27.22 35.09
CA LYS A 145 -1.26 -26.43 36.20
C LYS A 145 -0.09 -25.83 36.97
N VAL A 146 -0.14 -24.53 37.22
CA VAL A 146 0.61 -23.86 38.30
C VAL A 146 -0.43 -23.24 39.23
N GLN A 147 -0.24 -23.38 40.53
CA GLN A 147 -1.17 -22.84 41.53
C GLN A 147 -0.94 -21.34 41.75
N ALA A 148 -1.94 -20.65 42.27
CA ALA A 148 -1.90 -19.23 42.59
C ALA A 148 -2.15 -19.02 44.08
N ASP A 149 -1.56 -17.97 44.65
CA ASP A 149 -1.79 -17.48 46.00
C ASP A 149 -1.87 -15.94 46.01
N VAL A 150 -2.41 -15.37 47.10
CA VAL A 150 -3.13 -14.08 47.15
C VAL A 150 -2.87 -13.43 48.53
N HIS A 151 -2.69 -12.12 48.72
CA HIS A 151 -2.83 -10.95 47.82
C HIS A 151 -1.57 -10.02 47.92
N ASP A 152 -1.51 -8.69 48.10
CA ASP A 152 -2.55 -7.67 48.32
C ASP A 152 -2.30 -6.27 47.71
N THR A 153 -3.43 -5.68 47.35
CA THR A 153 -3.85 -4.30 47.05
C THR A 153 -3.08 -3.15 47.71
N GLN A 154 -2.73 -2.11 46.92
CA GLN A 154 -3.38 -0.79 47.03
C GLN A 154 -3.07 0.12 45.84
N ALA A 155 -3.94 1.12 45.62
CA ALA A 155 -3.92 1.99 44.45
C ALA A 155 -4.12 3.46 44.83
N ALA A 156 -3.52 4.36 44.04
CA ALA A 156 -3.81 5.79 44.00
C ALA A 156 -3.71 6.25 42.54
N ALA A 157 -4.42 7.32 42.19
CA ALA A 157 -4.56 7.81 40.82
C ALA A 157 -4.24 9.31 40.71
N ALA A 158 -4.37 9.82 39.47
CA ALA A 158 -4.57 11.22 39.08
C ALA A 158 -3.35 12.03 38.57
N GLU A 159 -3.67 12.96 37.66
CA GLU A 159 -2.97 14.17 37.22
C GLU A 159 -1.60 14.11 36.50
N GLU A 160 -1.67 14.28 35.17
CA GLU A 160 -1.22 15.47 34.41
C GLU A 160 0.26 15.92 34.32
N HIS A 161 0.51 16.66 33.22
CA HIS A 161 1.63 17.60 32.98
C HIS A 161 3.07 17.04 32.89
N LEU A 162 3.50 16.77 31.65
CA LEU A 162 4.92 16.71 31.28
C LEU A 162 5.53 18.12 31.20
N THR A 163 6.71 18.32 31.83
CA THR A 163 7.49 19.56 31.69
C THR A 163 8.98 19.30 31.43
N GLY A 164 9.56 20.07 30.52
CA GLY A 164 10.95 20.56 30.62
C GLY A 164 12.11 19.56 30.72
N SER A 165 12.58 19.08 29.57
CA SER A 165 14.00 18.98 29.16
C SER A 165 15.09 18.57 30.18
N LYS A 166 15.79 17.47 29.88
CA LYS A 166 17.22 17.27 30.26
C LYS A 166 17.93 16.33 29.29
N GLN A 167 19.17 16.66 28.94
CA GLN A 167 20.02 15.91 28.00
C GLN A 167 20.88 14.86 28.73
N SER A 168 21.17 13.74 28.06
CA SER A 168 22.25 12.80 28.43
C SER A 168 22.72 12.04 27.17
N PRO A 169 24.00 11.62 27.04
CA PRO A 169 24.59 11.38 25.72
C PRO A 169 24.68 9.91 25.24
N ARG A 170 24.67 9.78 23.91
CA ARG A 170 25.20 8.66 23.08
C ARG A 170 24.68 7.24 23.31
N THR A 171 23.78 6.84 22.40
CA THR A 171 23.91 5.60 21.62
C THR A 171 23.52 5.89 20.17
N GLN A 172 24.44 5.74 19.22
CA GLN A 172 24.08 5.64 17.79
C GLN A 172 23.64 4.20 17.50
N PRO A 173 22.66 4.01 16.61
CA PRO A 173 23.05 3.58 15.26
C PRO A 173 22.20 4.16 14.11
N ARG A 174 22.70 3.95 12.89
CA ARG A 174 22.09 4.18 11.55
C ARG A 174 22.21 5.60 10.99
N ASP A 175 22.80 5.64 9.80
CA ASP A 175 22.37 6.36 8.59
C ASP A 175 21.36 7.51 8.86
N GLU A 176 21.87 8.74 8.98
CA GLU A 176 21.03 9.91 9.25
C GLU A 176 20.16 10.26 8.03
N ASP A 177 18.84 10.25 8.24
CA ASP A 177 17.83 10.45 7.20
C ASP A 177 17.92 11.84 6.55
N TYR A 178 18.66 11.96 5.44
CA TYR A 178 18.74 13.20 4.66
C TYR A 178 17.50 13.43 3.75
N GLU A 179 16.33 12.99 4.20
CA GLU A 179 15.06 13.46 3.67
C GLU A 179 14.89 14.93 4.10
N GLY A 180 14.97 15.86 3.14
CA GLY A 180 14.96 17.29 3.42
C GLY A 180 13.65 17.81 4.03
N ALA A 181 13.55 19.12 4.26
CA ALA A 181 12.31 19.71 4.76
C ALA A 181 11.11 19.43 3.82
N PRO A 182 9.99 18.90 4.32
CA PRO A 182 8.75 18.78 3.54
C PRO A 182 8.22 20.17 3.16
N TRP A 183 7.47 20.26 2.07
CA TRP A 183 7.13 21.53 1.43
C TRP A 183 5.64 21.70 1.16
N ASN A 184 5.07 22.84 1.53
CA ASN A 184 3.70 23.19 1.19
C ASN A 184 3.60 23.54 -0.30
N CYS A 185 2.59 23.00 -1.00
CA CYS A 185 2.33 23.38 -2.38
C CYS A 185 1.62 24.73 -2.47
N ASP A 186 2.17 25.67 -3.24
CA ASP A 186 1.61 27.02 -3.42
C ASP A 186 0.17 27.03 -3.95
N SER A 187 -0.22 25.99 -4.71
CA SER A 187 -1.53 25.89 -5.36
C SER A 187 -2.63 25.23 -4.49
N CYS A 188 -2.28 24.52 -3.41
CA CYS A 188 -3.28 23.80 -2.60
C CYS A 188 -2.89 23.59 -1.13
N THR A 189 -1.85 24.26 -0.65
CA THR A 189 -1.22 24.24 0.69
C THR A 189 -0.79 22.88 1.25
N PHE A 190 -1.08 21.78 0.55
CA PHE A 190 -0.74 20.42 0.95
C PHE A 190 0.77 20.26 1.24
N LEU A 191 1.10 19.59 2.35
CA LEU A 191 2.47 19.35 2.80
C LEU A 191 3.04 18.09 2.13
N ASN A 192 3.88 18.29 1.12
CA ASN A 192 4.45 17.23 0.30
C ASN A 192 5.76 16.69 0.86
N HIS A 193 6.04 15.42 0.55
CA HIS A 193 7.32 14.78 0.83
C HIS A 193 8.49 15.50 0.13
N PRO A 194 9.65 15.68 0.79
CA PRO A 194 10.80 16.43 0.24
C PRO A 194 11.32 15.89 -1.09
N ALA A 195 11.20 14.58 -1.36
CA ALA A 195 11.67 13.96 -2.59
C ALA A 195 10.78 14.23 -3.82
N LEU A 196 9.60 14.84 -3.63
CA LEU A 196 8.65 15.13 -4.71
C LEU A 196 8.92 16.49 -5.36
N ASN A 197 9.07 16.46 -6.69
CA ASN A 197 9.20 17.66 -7.54
C ASN A 197 7.85 18.20 -8.04
N ARG A 198 6.74 17.57 -7.63
CA ARG A 198 5.35 17.96 -7.95
C ARG A 198 4.48 17.63 -6.75
N CYS A 199 3.40 18.37 -6.55
CA CYS A 199 2.47 18.14 -5.47
C CYS A 199 1.72 16.80 -5.66
N GLU A 200 1.74 15.89 -4.68
CA GLU A 200 1.03 14.61 -4.78
C GLU A 200 -0.49 14.81 -4.90
N GLN A 201 -1.01 15.87 -4.27
CA GLN A 201 -2.44 16.15 -4.22
C GLN A 201 -2.97 16.81 -5.50
N CYS A 202 -2.17 17.58 -6.25
CA CYS A 202 -2.63 18.34 -7.43
C CYS A 202 -1.69 18.39 -8.66
N GLU A 203 -0.57 17.65 -8.68
CA GLU A 203 0.44 17.60 -9.78
C GLU A 203 1.14 18.91 -10.16
N MET A 204 0.79 20.04 -9.55
CA MET A 204 1.50 21.31 -9.75
C MET A 204 2.97 21.16 -9.36
N PRO A 205 3.92 21.67 -10.17
CA PRO A 205 5.34 21.51 -9.90
C PRO A 205 5.75 22.23 -8.61
N ARG A 206 6.83 21.76 -7.99
CA ARG A 206 7.50 22.49 -6.92
C ARG A 206 8.24 23.67 -7.55
N TYR A 207 7.78 24.89 -7.29
CA TYR A 207 8.54 26.09 -7.58
C TYR A 207 9.60 26.29 -6.46
N THR A 208 10.81 26.71 -6.83
CA THR A 208 11.97 26.87 -5.94
C THR A 208 12.71 28.16 -6.25
#